data_AF-A0AAU7ZVD9-F1
#
_entry.id   AF-A0AAU7ZVD9-F1
#
_cell.length_a   1.000
_cell.length_b   1.000
_cell.length_c   1.000
_cell.angle_alpha   90.00
_cell.angle_beta   90.00
_cell.angle_gamma   90.00
#
_symmetry.space_group_name_H-M   'P 1'
#
loop_
_entity.id
_entity.type
_entity.pdbx_description
1 polymer ?
#
loop_
_entity_poly.entity_id
_entity_poly.type
_entity_poly.pdbx_seq_one_letter_code
_entity_poly.pdbx_strand_id
1 'polypeptide(L)'
;MKRLYLIALFAFLAWFNDFSPSVAHADTYQSVTIHGAGAANSNDYFLYGIDNKGDFVTDRPNCDGRDDTCYYSFISGDRSSSSFTPPALDYDNSTVCGTRDFAVEICNAGRVAFIANGPAPSADTLYSGPSSDLSIVKSGDFGFIHPLMDSNGDIVFDDGNNFEEYIDVTSRLGVTPEPTSIVLLGTGLLGFAGFVRRKLSKHS
;
A
#
# COMPACT_ATOMS: atom_id res chain seq x y z
N MET A 1 -5.73 -46.64 -31.58
CA MET A 1 -6.65 -45.95 -30.64
C MET A 1 -5.95 -45.10 -29.57
N LYS A 2 -4.83 -45.53 -28.94
CA LYS A 2 -4.12 -44.74 -27.90
C LYS A 2 -3.56 -43.37 -28.35
N ARG A 3 -3.21 -43.19 -29.63
CA ARG A 3 -2.66 -41.92 -30.16
C ARG A 3 -3.71 -40.81 -30.35
N LEU A 4 -4.98 -41.15 -30.58
CA LEU A 4 -6.04 -40.14 -30.72
C LEU A 4 -6.38 -39.46 -29.38
N TYR A 5 -6.33 -40.19 -28.27
CA TYR A 5 -6.61 -39.64 -26.93
C TYR A 5 -5.59 -38.58 -26.49
N LEU A 6 -4.31 -38.77 -26.83
CA LEU A 6 -3.25 -37.81 -26.50
C LEU A 6 -3.42 -36.49 -27.28
N ILE A 7 -3.82 -36.56 -28.55
CA ILE A 7 -4.06 -35.38 -29.38
C ILE A 7 -5.30 -34.62 -28.88
N ALA A 8 -6.37 -35.33 -28.51
CA ALA A 8 -7.56 -34.71 -27.94
C ALA A 8 -7.28 -34.04 -26.58
N LEU A 9 -6.43 -34.62 -25.74
CA LEU A 9 -6.03 -34.05 -24.46
C LEU A 9 -5.22 -32.75 -24.63
N PHE A 10 -4.29 -32.73 -25.60
CA PHE A 10 -3.52 -31.52 -25.92
C PHE A 10 -4.39 -30.41 -26.53
N ALA A 11 -5.36 -30.78 -27.39
CA ALA A 11 -6.31 -29.82 -27.93
C ALA A 11 -7.26 -29.25 -26.87
N PHE A 12 -7.69 -30.08 -25.91
CA PHE A 12 -8.52 -29.64 -24.79
C PHE A 12 -7.75 -28.68 -23.87
N LEU A 13 -6.49 -28.98 -23.52
CA LEU A 13 -5.62 -28.10 -22.72
C LEU A 13 -5.29 -26.78 -23.44
N ALA A 14 -5.10 -26.81 -24.76
CA ALA A 14 -4.88 -25.59 -25.54
C ALA A 14 -6.11 -24.68 -25.58
N TRP A 15 -7.32 -25.23 -25.43
CA TRP A 15 -8.58 -24.48 -25.38
C TRP A 15 -8.82 -23.78 -24.03
N PHE A 16 -8.14 -24.19 -22.96
CA PHE A 16 -8.17 -23.50 -21.67
C PHE A 16 -7.14 -22.37 -21.54
N ASN A 17 -6.29 -22.12 -22.55
CA ASN A 17 -5.30 -21.04 -22.48
C ASN A 17 -5.89 -19.64 -22.76
N ASP A 18 -7.19 -19.50 -23.02
CA ASP A 18 -7.88 -18.22 -23.03
C ASP A 18 -8.21 -17.71 -21.61
N PHE A 19 -7.34 -17.99 -20.63
CA PHE A 19 -7.30 -17.17 -19.43
C PHE A 19 -6.72 -15.82 -19.83
N SER A 20 -7.61 -14.88 -20.18
CA SER A 20 -7.26 -13.48 -20.21
C SER A 20 -6.53 -13.16 -18.90
N PRO A 21 -5.34 -12.56 -18.92
CA PRO A 21 -4.68 -12.17 -17.69
C PRO A 21 -5.64 -11.24 -16.95
N SER A 22 -6.20 -11.74 -15.85
CA SER A 22 -6.81 -10.88 -14.85
C SER A 22 -5.67 -10.01 -14.36
N VAL A 23 -5.69 -8.72 -14.74
CA VAL A 23 -4.77 -7.76 -14.16
C VAL A 23 -5.14 -7.67 -12.68
N ALA A 24 -4.32 -8.28 -11.83
CA ALA A 24 -4.45 -8.12 -10.40
C ALA A 24 -3.93 -6.72 -10.06
N HIS A 25 -4.84 -5.75 -9.97
CA HIS A 25 -4.56 -4.43 -9.40
C HIS A 25 -4.57 -4.51 -7.88
N ALA A 26 -3.72 -5.36 -7.31
CA ALA A 26 -3.46 -5.31 -5.88
C ALA A 26 -2.33 -4.30 -5.69
N ASP A 27 -2.69 -3.03 -5.50
CA ASP A 27 -1.75 -2.02 -5.02
C ASP A 27 -1.19 -2.55 -3.71
N THR A 28 0.11 -2.86 -3.72
CA THR A 28 0.76 -3.48 -2.56
C THR A 28 1.38 -2.37 -1.77
N TYR A 29 0.68 -1.97 -0.71
CA TYR A 29 1.25 -1.06 0.26
C TYR A 29 2.12 -1.80 1.26
N GLN A 30 3.28 -1.23 1.55
CA GLN A 30 4.09 -1.59 2.72
C GLN A 30 3.88 -0.54 3.80
N SER A 31 3.36 -0.95 4.96
CA SER A 31 3.22 -0.08 6.12
C SER A 31 4.52 -0.02 6.91
N VAL A 32 4.94 1.17 7.31
CA VAL A 32 6.06 1.40 8.22
C VAL A 32 5.58 2.31 9.35
N THR A 33 5.62 1.80 10.59
CA THR A 33 5.35 2.62 11.77
C THR A 33 6.60 3.43 12.10
N ILE A 34 6.44 4.73 12.24
CA ILE A 34 7.54 5.65 12.47
C ILE A 34 7.77 5.79 13.97
N HIS A 35 8.86 5.19 14.44
CA HIS A 35 9.28 5.33 15.83
C HIS A 35 10.34 6.45 15.92
N GLY A 36 10.04 7.51 16.67
CA GLY A 36 11.08 8.48 17.07
C GLY A 36 11.09 9.83 16.36
N ALA A 37 9.93 10.39 15.98
CA ALA A 37 9.81 11.84 15.79
C ALA A 37 10.22 12.63 17.05
N GLY A 38 10.14 12.00 18.22
CA GLY A 38 10.65 12.43 19.52
C GLY A 38 10.35 11.36 20.56
N ALA A 39 10.76 11.55 21.82
CA ALA A 39 10.59 10.58 22.90
C ALA A 39 9.12 10.37 23.37
N ALA A 40 8.14 11.05 22.78
CA ALA A 40 6.73 10.86 23.07
C ALA A 40 5.93 11.21 21.82
N ASN A 41 5.00 10.31 21.44
CA ASN A 41 3.78 10.47 20.63
C ASN A 41 3.70 11.50 19.48
N SER A 42 2.95 11.15 18.43
CA SER A 42 2.62 12.06 17.31
C SER A 42 1.98 13.38 17.75
N ASN A 43 1.38 13.42 18.94
CA ASN A 43 0.67 14.59 19.50
C ASN A 43 1.50 15.89 19.58
N ASP A 44 2.83 15.79 19.65
CA ASP A 44 3.72 16.96 19.72
C ASP A 44 4.26 17.39 18.34
N TYR A 45 3.80 16.77 17.26
CA TYR A 45 4.33 16.96 15.90
C TYR A 45 3.21 17.07 14.87
N PHE A 46 3.47 17.78 13.78
CA PHE A 46 2.60 17.84 12.61
C PHE A 46 3.32 17.31 11.37
N LEU A 47 2.57 16.78 10.41
CA LEU A 47 3.11 16.49 9.08
C LEU A 47 3.35 17.82 8.34
N TYR A 48 4.60 18.09 8.00
CA TYR A 48 4.99 19.31 7.27
C TYR A 48 4.85 19.12 5.76
N GLY A 49 5.36 18.00 5.24
CA GLY A 49 5.33 17.71 3.82
C GLY A 49 5.96 16.37 3.46
N ILE A 50 5.66 15.88 2.27
CA ILE A 50 6.22 14.69 1.63
C ILE A 50 6.75 15.10 0.25
N ASP A 51 7.87 14.54 -0.19
CA ASP A 51 8.40 14.75 -1.54
C ASP A 51 8.02 13.61 -2.49
N ASN A 52 8.37 13.74 -3.76
CA ASN A 52 8.07 12.75 -4.80
C ASN A 52 8.93 11.48 -4.74
N LYS A 53 9.64 11.23 -3.64
CA LYS A 53 10.34 9.96 -3.36
C LYS A 53 9.75 9.27 -2.14
N GLY A 54 8.74 9.88 -1.51
CA GLY A 54 8.17 9.48 -0.23
C GLY A 54 9.02 9.90 0.97
N ASP A 55 10.03 10.76 0.79
CA ASP A 55 10.73 11.34 1.93
C ASP A 55 9.83 12.41 2.56
N PHE A 56 9.52 12.28 3.85
CA PHE A 56 8.61 13.20 4.52
C PHE A 56 9.25 13.89 5.72
N VAL A 57 8.66 15.00 6.13
CA VAL A 57 9.12 15.85 7.21
C VAL A 57 8.01 16.06 8.22
N THR A 58 8.35 15.93 9.50
CA THR A 58 7.50 16.40 10.60
C THR A 58 8.00 17.74 11.12
N ASP A 59 7.08 18.55 11.63
CA ASP A 59 7.31 19.84 12.28
C ASP A 59 6.87 19.75 13.75
N ARG A 60 7.74 20.17 14.67
CA ARG A 60 7.42 20.36 16.08
C ARG A 60 6.94 21.78 16.33
N PRO A 61 5.63 22.02 16.51
CA PRO A 61 5.11 23.33 16.88
C PRO A 61 5.75 23.82 18.19
N ASN A 62 6.06 25.11 18.25
CA ASN A 62 6.67 25.76 19.42
C ASN A 62 8.06 25.24 19.79
N CYS A 63 8.85 24.75 18.84
CA CYS A 63 10.26 24.54 19.08
C CYS A 63 10.92 25.87 19.53
N ASP A 64 11.55 25.87 20.69
CA ASP A 64 12.17 27.07 21.27
C ASP A 64 13.61 27.31 20.75
N GLY A 65 14.08 26.41 19.87
CA GLY A 65 15.35 26.50 19.16
C GLY A 65 16.58 26.44 20.05
N ARG A 66 16.43 26.17 21.36
CA ARG A 66 17.55 26.26 22.30
C ARG A 66 18.29 24.94 22.48
N ASP A 67 17.60 23.82 22.46
CA ASP A 67 18.22 22.50 22.68
C ASP A 67 17.70 21.37 21.76
N ASP A 68 16.58 21.57 21.06
CA ASP A 68 15.97 20.56 20.15
C ASP A 68 15.70 21.13 18.75
N THR A 69 15.94 20.30 17.73
CA THR A 69 15.57 20.58 16.34
C THR A 69 14.05 20.60 16.13
N CYS A 70 13.57 21.46 15.23
CA CYS A 70 12.14 21.65 14.96
C CYS A 70 11.60 20.67 13.92
N TYR A 71 12.44 20.30 12.95
CA TYR A 71 12.06 19.49 11.81
C TYR A 71 12.82 18.18 11.84
N TYR A 72 12.12 17.10 11.51
CA TYR A 72 12.70 15.77 11.39
C TYR A 72 12.35 15.19 10.03
N SER A 73 13.37 14.78 9.27
CA SER A 73 13.20 14.14 7.97
C SER A 73 13.27 12.63 8.11
N PHE A 74 12.44 11.94 7.34
CA PHE A 74 12.33 10.50 7.33
C PHE A 74 12.48 9.98 5.90
N ILE A 75 13.13 8.84 5.77
CA ILE A 75 13.31 8.13 4.50
C ILE A 75 12.84 6.69 4.75
N SER A 76 11.72 6.30 4.13
CA SER A 76 11.12 4.97 4.30
C SER A 76 10.91 4.59 5.78
N GLY A 77 10.33 5.53 6.54
CA GLY A 77 10.01 5.40 7.97
C GLY A 77 11.16 5.59 8.94
N ASP A 78 12.41 5.59 8.48
CA ASP A 78 13.58 5.81 9.32
C ASP A 78 13.96 7.29 9.37
N ARG A 79 14.21 7.81 10.59
CA ARG A 79 14.65 9.19 10.78
C ARG A 79 16.05 9.38 10.20
N SER A 80 16.15 10.18 9.14
CA SER A 80 17.39 10.44 8.40
C SER A 80 18.15 11.65 8.93
N SER A 81 17.44 12.73 9.29
CA SER A 81 18.07 13.96 9.77
C SER A 81 17.13 14.82 10.62
N SER A 82 17.67 15.87 11.24
CA SER A 82 16.89 16.87 11.94
C SER A 82 17.49 18.28 11.75
N SER A 83 16.63 19.30 11.84
CA SER A 83 17.00 20.69 11.52
C SER A 83 16.17 21.71 12.31
N PHE A 84 16.70 22.91 12.51
CA PHE A 84 15.94 24.05 13.06
C PHE A 84 15.10 24.78 12.00
N THR A 85 15.40 24.59 10.72
CA THR A 85 14.64 25.17 9.60
C THR A 85 14.06 24.07 8.73
N PRO A 86 12.96 24.33 8.01
CA PRO A 86 12.38 23.36 7.09
C PRO A 86 13.44 22.83 6.11
N PRO A 87 13.60 21.50 5.98
CA PRO A 87 14.42 20.90 4.95
C PRO A 87 13.98 21.34 3.54
N ALA A 88 14.94 21.55 2.64
CA ALA A 88 14.66 21.87 1.25
C ALA A 88 14.45 20.57 0.45
N LEU A 89 13.24 20.02 0.50
CA LEU A 89 12.81 18.90 -0.34
C LEU A 89 11.98 19.39 -1.53
N ASP A 90 11.88 18.56 -2.56
CA ASP A 90 10.98 18.78 -3.71
C ASP A 90 9.55 18.36 -3.32
N TYR A 91 8.95 19.11 -2.39
CA TYR A 91 7.65 18.77 -1.81
C TYR A 91 6.57 18.57 -2.87
N ASP A 92 5.87 17.46 -2.72
CA ASP A 92 4.83 16.95 -3.61
C ASP A 92 3.60 16.61 -2.77
N ASN A 93 3.16 17.58 -1.96
CA ASN A 93 2.05 17.38 -1.05
C ASN A 93 0.74 17.24 -1.82
N SER A 94 -0.09 16.29 -1.41
CA SER A 94 -1.48 16.21 -1.83
C SER A 94 -2.28 17.47 -1.49
N THR A 95 -3.34 17.69 -2.25
CA THR A 95 -4.32 18.76 -2.00
C THR A 95 -5.66 18.16 -1.56
N VAL A 96 -6.40 18.88 -0.71
CA VAL A 96 -7.77 18.47 -0.36
C VAL A 96 -8.66 18.64 -1.59
N CYS A 97 -9.33 17.56 -2.00
CA CYS A 97 -10.15 17.52 -3.21
C CYS A 97 -11.60 17.09 -2.97
N GLY A 98 -11.96 16.67 -1.75
CA GLY A 98 -13.33 16.27 -1.38
C GLY A 98 -13.57 16.33 0.13
N THR A 99 -14.82 16.53 0.53
CA THR A 99 -15.22 16.73 1.95
C THR A 99 -16.64 16.26 2.30
N ARG A 100 -17.38 15.63 1.37
CA ARG A 100 -18.84 15.47 1.56
C ARG A 100 -19.26 14.18 2.27
N ASP A 101 -18.47 13.10 2.18
CA ASP A 101 -18.80 11.80 2.79
C ASP A 101 -17.65 11.19 3.62
N PHE A 102 -16.52 11.89 3.72
CA PHE A 102 -15.26 11.40 4.31
C PHE A 102 -14.71 12.40 5.34
N ALA A 103 -13.91 11.94 6.29
CA ALA A 103 -13.24 12.82 7.26
C ALA A 103 -12.34 13.83 6.53
N VAL A 104 -11.53 13.34 5.58
CA VAL A 104 -10.77 14.14 4.59
C VAL A 104 -10.48 13.29 3.35
N GLU A 105 -10.64 13.88 2.16
CA GLU A 105 -10.18 13.32 0.88
C GLU A 105 -9.06 14.17 0.28
N ILE A 106 -7.95 13.52 -0.03
CA ILE A 106 -6.74 14.12 -0.59
C ILE A 106 -6.45 13.54 -1.99
N CYS A 107 -5.95 14.40 -2.87
CA CYS A 107 -5.60 14.06 -4.24
C CYS A 107 -4.19 14.54 -4.58
N ASN A 108 -3.46 13.71 -5.30
CA ASN A 108 -2.23 14.09 -5.97
C ASN A 108 -2.03 13.29 -7.26
N ALA A 109 -1.63 13.94 -8.36
CA ALA A 109 -1.36 13.31 -9.66
C ALA A 109 -2.42 12.31 -10.16
N GLY A 110 -3.71 12.56 -9.88
CA GLY A 110 -4.82 11.68 -10.27
C GLY A 110 -5.07 10.49 -9.34
N ARG A 111 -4.28 10.35 -8.27
CA ARG A 111 -4.53 9.42 -7.16
C ARG A 111 -5.41 10.08 -6.12
N VAL A 112 -6.14 9.25 -5.37
CA VAL A 112 -7.06 9.67 -4.31
C VAL A 112 -6.80 8.79 -3.09
N ALA A 113 -6.77 9.42 -1.92
CA ALA A 113 -6.81 8.74 -0.63
C ALA A 113 -7.76 9.48 0.31
N PHE A 114 -8.45 8.75 1.19
CA PHE A 114 -9.33 9.36 2.17
C PHE A 114 -9.55 8.47 3.38
N ILE A 115 -9.87 9.11 4.50
CA ILE A 115 -10.25 8.42 5.74
C ILE A 115 -11.77 8.53 5.88
N ALA A 116 -12.43 7.39 6.08
CA ALA A 116 -13.87 7.31 6.27
C ALA A 116 -14.23 6.35 7.40
N ASN A 117 -15.39 6.55 8.02
CA ASN A 117 -15.94 5.58 8.94
C ASN A 117 -16.14 4.24 8.21
N GLY A 118 -15.42 3.20 8.61
CA GLY A 118 -15.51 1.88 8.00
C GLY A 118 -16.88 1.22 8.24
N PRO A 119 -17.26 0.20 7.45
CA PRO A 119 -18.43 -0.60 7.73
C PRO A 119 -18.28 -1.26 9.11
N ALA A 120 -19.36 -1.20 9.91
CA ALA A 120 -19.35 -1.61 11.30
C ALA A 120 -18.63 -2.95 11.58
N PRO A 121 -17.88 -3.07 12.70
CA PRO A 121 -17.91 -2.18 13.86
C PRO A 121 -16.78 -1.13 13.85
N SER A 122 -17.14 0.10 13.45
CA SER A 122 -16.60 1.39 13.92
C SER A 122 -15.09 1.50 14.12
N ALA A 123 -14.31 1.23 13.07
CA ALA A 123 -12.97 1.78 12.95
C ALA A 123 -12.99 2.72 11.75
N ASP A 124 -12.32 3.86 11.87
CA ASP A 124 -11.98 4.66 10.70
C ASP A 124 -11.13 3.79 9.75
N THR A 125 -11.24 4.03 8.46
CA THR A 125 -10.56 3.24 7.44
C THR A 125 -9.96 4.19 6.41
N LEU A 126 -8.66 4.04 6.19
CA LEU A 126 -7.95 4.66 5.09
C LEU A 126 -8.22 3.84 3.83
N TYR A 127 -8.77 4.52 2.84
CA TYR A 127 -8.97 4.00 1.50
C TYR A 127 -8.03 4.70 0.52
N SER A 128 -7.59 3.97 -0.50
CA SER A 128 -6.96 4.53 -1.69
C SER A 128 -7.74 4.11 -2.94
N GLY A 129 -7.69 4.97 -3.95
CA GLY A 129 -8.45 4.79 -5.19
C GLY A 129 -9.70 5.66 -5.28
N PRO A 130 -10.29 5.77 -6.48
CA PRO A 130 -11.50 6.56 -6.70
C PRO A 130 -12.69 5.97 -5.96
N SER A 131 -13.71 6.78 -5.64
CA SER A 131 -14.93 6.33 -4.95
C SER A 131 -15.68 5.16 -5.61
N SER A 132 -15.42 4.88 -6.89
CA SER A 132 -15.98 3.75 -7.65
C SER A 132 -15.21 2.44 -7.49
N ASP A 133 -13.96 2.47 -7.04
CA ASP A 133 -13.07 1.31 -6.89
C ASP A 133 -12.12 1.56 -5.72
N LEU A 134 -12.60 1.17 -4.53
CA LEU A 134 -11.95 1.47 -3.26
C LEU A 134 -11.10 0.30 -2.78
N SER A 135 -9.82 0.56 -2.59
CA SER A 135 -8.89 -0.34 -1.92
C SER A 135 -8.76 0.06 -0.45
N ILE A 136 -8.98 -0.90 0.44
CA ILE A 136 -8.71 -0.69 1.87
C ILE A 136 -7.20 -0.74 2.07
N VAL A 137 -6.64 0.34 2.60
CA VAL A 137 -5.22 0.45 2.95
C VAL A 137 -5.02 0.04 4.41
N LYS A 138 -5.84 0.60 5.32
CA LYS A 138 -5.80 0.31 6.76
C LYS A 138 -7.14 0.59 7.42
N SER A 139 -7.53 -0.23 8.39
CA SER A 139 -8.60 0.08 9.35
C SER A 139 -8.02 0.26 10.75
N GLY A 140 -8.44 1.29 11.48
CA GLY A 140 -7.96 1.57 12.83
C GLY A 140 -8.44 2.90 13.37
N ASP A 141 -7.80 3.35 14.46
CA ASP A 141 -7.93 4.72 14.93
C ASP A 141 -6.99 5.61 14.09
N PHE A 142 -7.46 6.81 13.75
CA PHE A 142 -6.67 7.82 13.06
C PHE A 142 -6.65 9.09 13.92
N GLY A 143 -5.50 9.77 13.93
CA GLY A 143 -5.30 11.02 14.62
C GLY A 143 -6.01 12.21 13.95
N PHE A 144 -5.77 13.40 14.50
CA PHE A 144 -6.38 14.64 14.00
C PHE A 144 -5.67 15.24 12.78
N ILE A 145 -4.54 14.67 12.36
CA ILE A 145 -3.69 15.24 11.31
C ILE A 145 -4.17 14.75 9.94
N HIS A 146 -4.27 15.68 9.00
CA HIS A 146 -4.62 15.36 7.62
C HIS A 146 -3.54 14.48 6.99
N PRO A 147 -3.92 13.35 6.36
CA PRO A 147 -2.96 12.55 5.61
C PRO A 147 -2.31 13.40 4.52
N LEU A 148 -1.07 13.05 4.17
CA LEU A 148 -0.38 13.55 3.00
C LEU A 148 -0.15 12.40 2.02
N MET A 149 -0.23 12.69 0.73
CA MET A 149 0.07 11.73 -0.32
C MET A 149 0.94 12.37 -1.41
N ASP A 150 1.97 11.67 -1.86
CA ASP A 150 2.81 12.09 -2.99
C ASP A 150 2.21 11.65 -4.34
N SER A 151 2.83 12.05 -5.45
CA SER A 151 2.38 11.65 -6.79
C SER A 151 2.61 10.17 -7.10
N ASN A 152 3.49 9.48 -6.36
CA ASN A 152 3.69 8.03 -6.49
C ASN A 152 2.65 7.22 -5.73
N GLY A 153 1.90 7.85 -4.83
CA GLY A 153 0.86 7.19 -4.02
C GLY A 153 1.32 6.75 -2.65
N ASP A 154 2.51 7.18 -2.20
CA ASP A 154 2.95 7.02 -0.82
C ASP A 154 2.11 7.92 0.07
N ILE A 155 1.61 7.38 1.19
CA ILE A 155 0.69 8.06 2.09
C ILE A 155 1.29 8.11 3.49
N VAL A 156 1.33 9.28 4.11
CA VAL A 156 1.73 9.45 5.52
C VAL A 156 0.57 10.01 6.31
N PHE A 157 0.30 9.42 7.48
CA PHE A 157 -0.77 9.85 8.37
C PHE A 157 -0.42 9.58 9.84
N ASP A 158 -1.27 10.08 10.73
CA ASP A 158 -1.20 9.85 12.18
C ASP A 158 -2.24 8.80 12.56
N ASP A 159 -1.84 7.73 13.27
CA ASP A 159 -2.73 6.68 13.80
C ASP A 159 -3.33 7.05 15.17
N GLY A 160 -3.09 8.29 15.63
CA GLY A 160 -3.51 8.80 16.94
C GLY A 160 -2.46 8.59 18.05
N ASN A 161 -1.43 7.80 17.80
CA ASN A 161 -0.31 7.59 18.73
C ASN A 161 1.06 7.81 18.07
N ASN A 162 1.21 7.40 16.80
CA ASN A 162 2.41 7.45 15.99
C ASN A 162 2.07 7.93 14.58
N PHE A 163 3.09 8.37 13.85
CA PHE A 163 2.97 8.45 12.40
C PHE A 163 3.15 7.09 11.78
N GLU A 164 2.44 6.85 10.68
CA GLU A 164 2.65 5.72 9.80
C GLU A 164 2.85 6.20 8.36
N GLU A 165 3.78 5.55 7.67
CA GLU A 165 4.01 5.69 6.23
C GLU A 165 3.52 4.43 5.54
N TYR A 166 2.75 4.61 4.48
CA TYR A 166 2.27 3.56 3.59
C TYR A 166 2.91 3.78 2.22
N ILE A 167 3.84 2.91 1.89
CA ILE A 167 4.65 2.99 0.66
C ILE A 167 3.95 2.21 -0.44
N ASP A 168 3.64 2.83 -1.57
CA ASP A 168 3.15 2.16 -2.78
C ASP A 168 4.32 1.42 -3.45
N VAL A 169 4.49 0.14 -3.10
CA VAL A 169 5.58 -0.69 -3.61
C VAL A 169 5.40 -0.96 -5.11
N THR A 170 4.15 -0.98 -5.58
CA THR A 170 3.82 -1.22 -6.99
C THR A 170 4.30 -0.07 -7.87
N SER A 171 4.06 1.18 -7.44
CA SER A 171 4.54 2.36 -8.16
C SER A 171 6.05 2.52 -8.07
N ARG A 172 6.66 2.32 -6.88
CA ARG A 172 8.11 2.47 -6.69
C ARG A 172 8.93 1.44 -7.47
N LEU A 173 8.49 0.18 -7.52
CA LEU A 173 9.21 -0.87 -8.23
C LEU A 173 8.78 -1.03 -9.69
N GLY A 174 7.65 -0.44 -10.10
CA GLY A 174 7.09 -0.60 -11.43
C GLY A 174 6.70 -2.03 -11.77
N VAL A 175 6.51 -2.89 -10.76
CA VAL A 175 6.12 -4.30 -10.92
C VAL A 175 4.77 -4.52 -10.27
N THR A 176 3.78 -4.86 -11.08
CA THR A 176 2.54 -5.47 -10.61
C THR A 176 2.88 -6.90 -10.17
N PRO A 177 2.59 -7.32 -8.92
CA PRO A 177 2.83 -8.68 -8.50
C PRO A 177 2.15 -9.64 -9.48
N GLU A 178 2.91 -10.56 -10.08
CA GLU A 178 2.29 -11.59 -10.91
C GLU A 178 1.31 -12.37 -10.03
N PRO A 179 0.06 -12.58 -10.48
CA PRO A 179 -0.89 -13.34 -9.71
C PRO A 179 -0.28 -14.73 -9.47
N THR A 180 -0.19 -15.11 -8.19
CA THR A 180 0.35 -16.41 -7.73
C THR A 180 -0.35 -17.61 -8.38
N SER A 181 -1.43 -17.38 -9.13
CA SER A 181 -2.11 -18.25 -10.07
C SER A 181 -1.19 -19.13 -10.92
N ILE A 182 -0.06 -18.67 -11.45
CA ILE A 182 0.81 -19.53 -12.29
C ILE A 182 1.52 -20.58 -11.44
N VAL A 183 2.09 -20.18 -10.30
CA VAL A 183 2.75 -21.12 -9.37
C VAL A 183 1.72 -22.04 -8.73
N LEU A 184 0.54 -21.53 -8.38
CA LEU A 184 -0.57 -22.30 -7.82
C LEU A 184 -1.14 -23.31 -8.85
N LEU A 185 -1.28 -22.89 -10.11
CA LEU A 185 -1.69 -23.77 -11.22
C LEU A 185 -0.63 -24.85 -11.46
N GLY A 186 0.65 -24.48 -11.50
CA GLY A 186 1.75 -25.41 -11.69
C GLY A 186 1.83 -26.44 -10.56
N THR A 187 1.75 -26.01 -9.31
CA THR A 187 1.74 -26.91 -8.14
C THR A 187 0.47 -27.76 -8.09
N GLY A 188 -0.68 -27.21 -8.46
CA GLY A 188 -1.94 -27.95 -8.57
C GLY A 188 -1.88 -29.06 -9.63
N LEU A 189 -1.31 -28.79 -10.80
CA LEU A 189 -1.11 -29.77 -11.87
C LEU A 189 -0.16 -30.89 -11.45
N LEU A 190 0.95 -30.56 -10.77
CA LEU A 190 1.88 -31.56 -10.24
C LEU A 190 1.23 -32.42 -9.15
N GLY A 191 0.47 -31.81 -8.24
CA GLY A 191 -0.31 -32.52 -7.22
C GLY A 191 -1.33 -33.48 -7.84
N PHE A 192 -2.07 -33.02 -8.84
CA PHE A 192 -3.05 -33.82 -9.57
C PHE A 192 -2.40 -34.99 -10.31
N ALA A 193 -1.29 -34.76 -11.03
CA ALA A 193 -0.53 -35.81 -11.71
C ALA A 193 -0.03 -36.88 -10.74
N GLY A 194 0.45 -36.47 -9.55
CA GLY A 194 0.85 -37.38 -8.48
C GLY A 194 -0.31 -38.25 -7.97
N PHE A 195 -1.49 -37.66 -7.80
CA PHE A 195 -2.69 -38.38 -7.38
C PHE A 195 -3.15 -39.44 -8.41
N VAL A 196 -3.19 -39.05 -9.70
CA VAL A 196 -3.54 -39.96 -10.80
C VAL A 196 -2.57 -41.14 -10.88
N ARG A 197 -1.26 -40.89 -10.75
CA ARG A 197 -0.23 -41.95 -10.74
C ARG A 197 -0.45 -42.94 -9.60
N ARG A 198 -0.72 -42.46 -8.38
CA ARG A 198 -0.98 -43.33 -7.21
C ARG A 198 -2.23 -44.20 -7.39
N LYS A 199 -3.27 -43.67 -8.03
CA LYS A 199 -4.52 -44.42 -8.27
C LYS A 199 -4.34 -45.53 -9.32
N LEU A 200 -3.57 -45.27 -10.37
CA LEU A 200 -3.32 -46.25 -11.44
C LEU A 200 -2.36 -47.37 -11.01
N SER A 201 -1.35 -47.08 -10.18
CA SER A 201 -0.41 -48.11 -9.69
C SER A 201 -1.00 -49.07 -8.64
N LYS A 202 -2.19 -48.79 -8.07
CA LYS A 202 -2.87 -49.71 -7.14
C LYS A 202 -3.75 -50.77 -7.83
N HIS A 203 -3.94 -50.68 -9.15
CA HIS A 203 -4.77 -51.60 -9.94
C HIS A 203 -3.98 -52.41 -10.99
N SER A 204 -2.65 -52.47 -10.84
CA SER A 204 -1.78 -53.41 -11.57
C SER A 204 -1.07 -54.32 -10.57
#